data_AF-A0A7Y0SGJ0-F1
#
_entry.id   AF-A0A7Y0SGJ0-F1
#
_cell.length_a   1.000
_cell.length_b   1.000
_cell.length_c   1.000
_cell.angle_alpha   90.00
_cell.angle_beta   90.00
_cell.angle_gamma   90.00
#
_symmetry.space_group_name_H-M   'P 1'
#
loop_
_entity.id
_entity.type
_entity.pdbx_description
1 polymer ?
#
loop_
_entity_poly.entity_id
_entity_poly.type
_entity_poly.pdbx_seq_one_letter_code
_entity_poly.pdbx_strand_id
1 'polypeptide(L)'
;GASTCDLAVVLVDARKGILDQTRRHSFISNLLGLKHFGVAINKMDLVDYSQERFEEIRDEYLKFSENLTGDIDIQIIPISALDGV
;
A
#
# COMPACT_ATOMS: atom_id res chain seq x y z
N GLY A 1 21.83 2.69 -6.01
CA GLY A 1 21.78 1.30 -6.50
C GLY A 1 20.33 0.95 -6.68
N ALA A 2 19.86 0.91 -7.92
CA ALA A 2 18.46 0.66 -8.29
C ALA A 2 18.31 -0.66 -9.08
N SER A 3 19.38 -1.45 -9.12
CA SER A 3 19.52 -2.64 -9.97
C SER A 3 19.02 -3.94 -9.32
N THR A 4 18.43 -3.88 -8.11
CA THR A 4 17.96 -5.07 -7.37
C THR A 4 16.66 -4.85 -6.58
N CYS A 5 15.99 -3.70 -6.71
CA CYS A 5 14.75 -3.46 -5.97
C CYS A 5 13.58 -3.35 -6.93
N ASP A 6 12.98 -4.49 -7.25
CA ASP A 6 11.71 -4.66 -7.97
C ASP A 6 10.48 -4.31 -7.10
N LEU A 7 10.64 -3.35 -6.16
CA LEU A 7 9.69 -3.05 -5.10
C LEU A 7 9.05 -1.67 -5.29
N ALA A 8 7.76 -1.64 -5.57
CA ALA A 8 6.95 -0.42 -5.54
C ALA A 8 6.48 -0.15 -4.09
N VAL A 9 6.77 1.03 -3.55
CA VAL A 9 6.29 1.43 -2.21
C VAL A 9 5.09 2.35 -2.36
N VAL A 10 3.97 1.98 -1.74
CA VAL A 10 2.70 2.69 -1.81
C VAL A 10 2.31 3.18 -0.42
N LEU A 11 2.23 4.50 -0.23
CA LEU A 11 1.82 5.10 1.04
C LEU A 11 0.31 5.39 1.02
N VAL A 12 -0.41 4.92 2.05
CA VAL A 12 -1.86 5.12 2.23
C VAL A 12 -2.09 5.86 3.54
N ASP A 13 -2.89 6.93 3.57
CA ASP A 13 -3.28 7.62 4.82
C ASP A 13 -4.49 6.90 5.42
N ALA A 14 -4.39 6.36 6.63
CA ALA A 14 -5.43 5.57 7.29
C ALA A 14 -6.77 6.31 7.39
N ARG A 15 -6.75 7.64 7.51
CA ARG A 15 -7.96 8.46 7.57
C ARG A 15 -8.67 8.58 6.23
N LYS A 16 -7.92 8.47 5.13
CA LYS A 16 -8.43 8.66 3.76
C LYS A 16 -8.68 7.34 3.05
N GLY A 17 -7.98 6.27 3.41
CA GLY A 17 -8.04 4.99 2.71
C GLY A 17 -7.40 5.07 1.32
N ILE A 18 -7.82 4.17 0.42
CA ILE A 18 -7.27 4.08 -0.93
C ILE A 18 -7.74 5.26 -1.78
N LEU A 19 -6.78 5.96 -2.40
CA LEU A 19 -7.04 7.09 -3.30
C LEU A 19 -6.71 6.73 -4.75
N ASP A 20 -7.25 7.49 -5.71
CA ASP A 20 -6.97 7.30 -7.15
C ASP A 20 -5.49 7.36 -7.50
N GLN A 21 -4.70 8.15 -6.74
CA GLN A 21 -3.24 8.21 -6.92
C GLN A 21 -2.56 6.88 -6.56
N THR A 22 -2.99 6.22 -5.47
CA THR A 22 -2.53 4.89 -5.05
C THR A 22 -2.80 3.87 -6.15
N ARG A 23 -3.99 3.92 -6.75
CA ARG A 23 -4.38 3.03 -7.85
C ARG A 23 -3.55 3.29 -9.11
N ARG A 24 -3.39 4.55 -9.53
CA ARG A 24 -2.57 4.93 -10.70
C ARG A 24 -1.11 4.54 -10.55
N HIS A 25 -0.51 4.77 -9.38
CA HIS A 25 0.89 4.44 -9.15
C HIS A 25 1.13 2.93 -9.17
N SER A 26 0.19 2.17 -8.60
CA SER A 26 0.24 0.70 -8.61
C SER A 26 0.10 0.13 -10.02
N PHE A 27 -0.78 0.72 -10.82
CA PHE A 27 -0.99 0.34 -12.22
C PHE A 27 0.24 0.62 -13.10
N ILE A 28 0.85 1.81 -12.96
CA ILE A 28 2.08 2.16 -13.69
C ILE A 28 3.23 1.24 -13.28
N SER A 29 3.38 0.95 -11.98
CA SER A 29 4.41 0.04 -11.47
C SER A 29 4.26 -1.36 -12.04
N ASN A 30 3.03 -1.87 -12.13
CA ASN A 30 2.73 -3.17 -12.73
C ASN A 30 3.03 -3.20 -14.25
N LEU A 31 2.70 -2.12 -14.98
CA LEU A 31 3.06 -1.99 -16.41
C LEU A 31 4.57 -1.97 -16.65
N LEU A 32 5.35 -1.48 -15.67
CA LEU A 32 6.81 -1.48 -15.71
C LEU A 32 7.42 -2.84 -15.33
N GLY A 33 6.59 -3.84 -15.01
CA GLY A 33 7.03 -5.20 -14.70
C GLY A 33 7.45 -5.41 -13.24
N LEU A 34 7.17 -4.45 -12.35
CA LEU A 34 7.43 -4.62 -10.92
C LEU A 34 6.48 -5.66 -10.34
N LYS A 35 7.03 -6.61 -9.59
CA LYS A 35 6.29 -7.74 -9.01
C LYS A 35 6.10 -7.63 -7.50
N HIS A 36 6.89 -6.81 -6.81
CA HIS A 36 6.79 -6.66 -5.37
C HIS A 36 6.18 -5.29 -5.03
N PHE A 37 5.18 -5.27 -4.16
CA PHE A 37 4.50 -4.07 -3.71
C PHE A 37 4.50 -4.01 -2.19
N GLY A 38 5.16 -3.00 -1.61
CA GLY A 38 5.08 -2.69 -0.19
C GLY A 38 4.07 -1.57 0.04
N VAL A 39 2.94 -1.87 0.66
CA VAL A 39 1.91 -0.90 1.01
C VAL A 39 2.04 -0.51 2.48
N ALA A 40 2.33 0.75 2.74
CA ALA A 40 2.44 1.28 4.08
C ALA A 40 1.19 2.11 4.42
N ILE A 41 0.35 1.61 5.33
CA ILE A 41 -0.82 2.32 5.85
C ILE A 41 -0.34 3.23 6.99
N ASN A 42 -0.18 4.50 6.68
CA ASN A 42 0.35 5.52 7.57
C ASN A 42 -0.73 6.24 8.37
N LYS A 43 -0.32 6.82 9.51
CA LYS A 43 -1.16 7.59 10.45
C LYS A 43 -2.21 6.76 11.19
N MET A 44 -1.86 5.52 11.54
CA MET A 44 -2.72 4.64 12.33
C MET A 44 -3.07 5.21 13.71
N ASP A 45 -2.20 6.05 14.27
CA ASP A 45 -2.44 6.83 15.50
C ASP A 45 -3.69 7.71 15.41
N LEU A 46 -3.96 8.28 14.24
CA LEU A 46 -5.11 9.17 14.03
C LEU A 46 -6.43 8.42 13.84
N VAL A 47 -6.39 7.09 13.82
CA VAL A 47 -7.57 6.22 13.81
C VAL A 47 -7.55 5.28 15.02
N ASP A 48 -6.92 5.72 16.11
CA ASP A 48 -6.81 5.00 17.39
C ASP A 48 -6.26 3.58 17.25
N TYR A 49 -5.36 3.37 16.28
CA TYR A 49 -4.81 2.05 15.94
C TYR A 49 -5.90 1.00 15.66
N SER A 50 -7.04 1.41 15.11
CA SER A 50 -8.16 0.53 14.79
C SER A 50 -7.75 -0.59 13.82
N GLN A 51 -7.83 -1.83 14.30
CA GLN A 51 -7.59 -3.02 13.48
C GLN A 51 -8.63 -3.13 12.36
N GLU A 52 -9.90 -2.83 12.64
CA GLU A 52 -10.98 -2.82 11.65
C GLU A 52 -10.64 -1.88 10.49
N ARG A 53 -10.17 -0.66 10.79
CA ARG A 53 -9.80 0.30 9.77
C ARG A 53 -8.63 -0.16 8.91
N PHE A 54 -7.65 -0.81 9.51
CA PHE A 54 -6.54 -1.40 8.77
C PHE A 54 -7.02 -2.53 7.84
N GLU A 55 -7.85 -3.43 8.35
CA GLU A 55 -8.39 -4.57 7.58
C GLU A 55 -9.26 -4.10 6.41
N GLU A 56 -10.09 -3.07 6.59
CA GLU A 56 -10.86 -2.45 5.51
C GLU A 56 -9.96 -1.98 4.36
N ILE A 57 -8.92 -1.21 4.68
CA ILE A 57 -8.00 -0.65 3.69
C ILE A 57 -7.18 -1.75 3.02
N ARG A 58 -6.74 -2.75 3.81
CA ARG A 58 -6.02 -3.93 3.32
C ARG A 58 -6.88 -4.67 2.29
N ASP A 59 -8.11 -4.98 2.63
CA ASP A 59 -9.01 -5.75 1.78
C ASP A 59 -9.43 -4.96 0.53
N GLU A 60 -9.59 -3.63 0.65
CA GLU A 60 -9.81 -2.77 -0.51
C GLU A 60 -8.61 -2.79 -1.48
N TYR A 61 -7.38 -2.72 -0.95
CA TYR A 61 -6.18 -2.78 -1.78
C TYR A 61 -6.01 -4.16 -2.43
N LEU A 62 -6.26 -5.24 -1.70
CA LEU A 62 -6.19 -6.61 -2.23
C LEU A 62 -7.21 -6.80 -3.36
N LYS A 63 -8.45 -6.35 -3.21
CA LYS A 63 -9.45 -6.35 -4.29
C LYS A 63 -9.01 -5.52 -5.49
N PHE A 64 -8.41 -4.35 -5.28
CA PHE A 64 -7.85 -3.56 -6.38
C PHE A 64 -6.73 -4.33 -7.09
N SER A 65 -5.88 -5.02 -6.34
CA SER A 65 -4.73 -5.76 -6.87
C SER A 65 -5.11 -6.94 -7.77
N GLU A 66 -6.32 -7.49 -7.64
CA GLU A 66 -6.86 -8.48 -8.58
C GLU A 66 -6.94 -7.96 -10.03
N ASN A 67 -6.98 -6.64 -10.22
CA ASN A 67 -6.97 -6.02 -11.55
C ASN A 67 -5.55 -5.84 -12.11
N LEU A 68 -4.52 -6.12 -11.31
CA LEU A 68 -3.14 -6.08 -11.74
C LEU A 68 -2.76 -7.43 -12.36
N THR A 69 -2.05 -7.40 -13.47
CA THR A 69 -1.66 -8.59 -14.23
C THR A 69 -0.32 -9.16 -13.76
N GLY A 70 -0.29 -10.43 -13.38
CA GLY A 70 0.94 -11.15 -13.05
C GLY A 70 0.88 -11.81 -11.67
N ASP A 71 1.96 -12.50 -11.30
CA ASP A 71 2.15 -13.04 -9.96
C ASP A 71 2.82 -11.95 -9.11
N ILE A 72 2.00 -11.23 -8.35
CA ILE A 72 2.37 -10.00 -7.65
C ILE A 72 2.40 -10.28 -6.15
N ASP A 73 3.53 -10.00 -5.52
CA ASP A 73 3.74 -10.14 -4.09
C ASP A 73 3.44 -8.81 -3.38
N ILE A 74 2.47 -8.82 -2.48
CA ILE A 74 1.96 -7.62 -1.81
C ILE A 74 2.13 -7.76 -0.30
N GLN A 75 2.91 -6.87 0.29
CA GLN A 75 3.04 -6.77 1.74
C GLN A 75 2.41 -5.47 2.23
N ILE A 76 1.47 -5.58 3.17
CA ILE A 76 0.75 -4.44 3.73
C ILE A 76 1.14 -4.30 5.20
N ILE A 77 1.69 -3.15 5.57
CA ILE A 77 2.24 -2.90 6.91
C ILE A 77 1.61 -1.63 7.49
N PRO A 78 1.06 -1.67 8.72
CA PRO A 78 0.62 -0.46 9.41
C PRO A 78 1.86 0.31 9.93
N ILE A 79 1.90 1.61 9.70
CA ILE A 79 2.93 2.50 10.25
C ILE A 79 2.28 3.72 10.89
N SER A 80 2.92 4.25 11.93
CA SER A 80 2.67 5.61 12.42
C SER A 80 3.99 6.36 12.40
N ALA A 81 4.02 7.46 11.66
CA ALA A 81 5.18 8.35 11.61
C ALA A 81 5.16 9.43 12.69
N LEU A 82 4.03 9.61 13.40
CA LEU A 82 3.87 10.71 14.36
C LEU A 82 4.32 10.34 15.78
N ASP A 83 4.28 9.06 16.16
CA ASP A 83 4.81 8.57 17.45
C ASP A 83 6.35 8.42 17.48
N GLY A 84 7.04 9.09 16.55
CA GLY A 84 8.48 9.01 16.38
C GLY A 84 9.26 10.19 16.96
N VAL A 85 9.12 10.48 18.26
CA VAL A 85 10.21 10.86 19.22
C VAL A 85 9.80 10.54 20.65
#